data_AF-A0A316FV88-F1
#
_entry.id   AF-A0A316FV88-F1
#
_cell.length_a   1.000
_cell.length_b   1.000
_cell.length_c   1.000
_cell.angle_alpha   90.00
_cell.angle_beta   90.00
_cell.angle_gamma   90.00
#
_symmetry.space_group_name_H-M   'P 1'
#
loop_
_entity.id
_entity.type
_entity.pdbx_description
1 polymer ?
#
loop_
_entity_poly.entity_id
_entity_poly.type
_entity_poly.pdbx_seq_one_letter_code
_entity_poly.pdbx_strand_id
1 'polypeptide(L)'
;MSIVYSVRPCRPEARPAPEEQLAWARADLAASNRPLDADAAALAGCRLIDNMAIAVASLDRSPVAAAPHLDLESFGPRARLDGALADVRSTDRAMRGVTAPSPIYEGDYGILAVLLGGQEAEVTLPGQGEPCRAILDTLTKAHSAGYHGQAIIDLALRLHGQLGDLYQVETITIHTKRMTHVVMGSGSGDPDKWDPRASRETLDYSAPFQFARALVDGDWHHDRSYDPALISDPAFVRLWGKVRTVEDEEWNRRFAAVRPIDKDHGGRAVIRFADGREQAEELAVANSHPRGASPWEFEDYHRKFKTLTEPFLSQEKGERFVVAARDLAKLSTAEVRILGVEADLRPPAEGAKGLLDRSPA
;
A
#
# COMPACT_ATOMS: atom_id res chain seq x y z
N MET A 1 -3.64 28.72 0.04
CA MET A 1 -4.85 28.12 0.70
C MET A 1 -5.46 27.08 -0.23
N SER A 2 -6.00 25.97 0.28
CA SER A 2 -6.68 24.96 -0.55
C SER A 2 -8.06 25.43 -1.01
N ILE A 3 -8.53 24.89 -2.13
CA ILE A 3 -9.89 25.12 -2.66
C ILE A 3 -10.71 23.86 -2.42
N VAL A 4 -11.89 24.02 -1.81
CA VAL A 4 -12.86 22.94 -1.63
C VAL A 4 -13.88 23.02 -2.76
N TYR A 5 -13.99 21.95 -3.54
CA TYR A 5 -14.95 21.79 -4.62
C TYR A 5 -16.10 20.93 -4.12
N SER A 6 -17.30 21.51 -4.03
CA SER A 6 -18.53 20.76 -3.78
C SER A 6 -18.99 20.12 -5.08
N VAL A 7 -19.15 18.80 -5.09
CA VAL A 7 -19.48 18.00 -6.26
C VAL A 7 -20.82 17.33 -5.98
N ARG A 8 -21.81 17.63 -6.81
CA ARG A 8 -23.20 17.21 -6.60
C ARG A 8 -23.78 16.65 -7.89
N PRO A 9 -24.68 15.66 -7.82
CA PRO A 9 -25.45 15.25 -9.00
C PRO A 9 -26.26 16.44 -9.54
N CYS A 10 -26.24 16.64 -10.85
CA CYS A 10 -26.94 17.69 -11.56
C CYS A 10 -27.79 17.08 -12.66
N ARG A 11 -28.98 17.65 -12.87
CA ARG A 11 -29.81 17.32 -14.03
C ARG A 11 -29.25 17.96 -15.29
N PRO A 12 -29.59 17.47 -16.50
CA PRO A 12 -29.08 18.02 -17.74
C PRO A 12 -29.29 19.54 -17.88
N GLU A 13 -30.41 20.07 -17.36
CA GLU A 13 -30.77 21.49 -17.43
C GLU A 13 -30.00 22.36 -16.43
N ALA A 14 -29.35 21.75 -15.44
CA ALA A 14 -28.60 22.40 -14.38
C ALA A 14 -27.11 22.06 -14.41
N ARG A 15 -26.59 21.69 -15.60
CA ARG A 15 -25.17 21.38 -15.75
C ARG A 15 -24.31 22.60 -15.44
N PRO A 16 -23.28 22.43 -14.59
CA PRO A 16 -22.30 23.49 -14.37
C PRO A 16 -21.50 23.76 -15.64
N ALA A 17 -20.98 24.98 -15.76
CA ALA A 17 -20.05 25.33 -16.84
C ALA A 17 -18.84 24.37 -16.81
N PRO A 18 -18.16 24.09 -17.94
CA PRO A 18 -17.00 23.19 -17.95
C PRO A 18 -15.98 23.51 -16.86
N GLU A 19 -15.69 24.79 -16.64
CA GLU A 19 -14.71 25.30 -15.66
C GLU A 19 -15.12 25.03 -14.20
N GLU A 20 -16.40 24.82 -13.95
CA GLU A 20 -16.98 24.51 -12.64
C GLU A 20 -17.05 23.00 -12.38
N GLN A 21 -16.77 22.16 -13.39
CA GLN A 21 -16.77 20.70 -13.25
C GLN A 21 -15.49 20.21 -12.57
N LEU A 22 -15.60 19.22 -11.68
CA LEU A 22 -14.44 18.61 -11.01
C LEU A 22 -13.43 18.05 -12.02
N ALA A 23 -13.90 17.48 -13.13
CA ALA A 23 -13.04 16.94 -14.18
C ALA A 23 -12.15 18.03 -14.79
N TRP A 24 -12.68 19.24 -15.00
CA TRP A 24 -11.91 20.38 -15.47
C TRP A 24 -10.90 20.83 -14.42
N ALA A 25 -11.32 21.00 -13.17
CA ALA A 25 -10.42 21.41 -12.09
C ALA A 25 -9.22 20.45 -11.92
N ARG A 26 -9.45 19.14 -12.10
CA ARG A 26 -8.38 18.12 -12.10
C ARG A 26 -7.48 18.20 -13.33
N ALA A 27 -8.05 18.44 -14.52
CA ALA A 27 -7.27 18.61 -15.74
C ALA A 27 -6.41 19.87 -15.70
N ASP A 28 -6.96 20.98 -15.21
CA ASP A 28 -6.24 22.23 -14.99
C ASP A 28 -5.08 22.04 -13.99
N LEU A 29 -5.34 21.37 -12.86
CA LEU A 29 -4.30 21.01 -11.90
C LEU A 29 -3.17 20.18 -12.54
N ALA A 30 -3.52 19.17 -13.33
CA ALA A 30 -2.55 18.29 -13.99
C ALA A 30 -1.74 18.99 -15.09
N ALA A 31 -2.34 19.93 -15.83
CA ALA A 31 -1.67 20.69 -16.89
C ALA A 31 -0.89 21.91 -16.37
N SER A 32 -1.12 22.32 -15.12
CA SER A 32 -0.52 23.53 -14.56
C SER A 32 0.97 23.40 -14.26
N ASN A 33 1.75 24.43 -14.61
CA ASN A 33 3.17 24.54 -14.27
C ASN A 33 3.36 25.25 -12.91
N ARG A 34 2.80 24.66 -11.86
CA ARG A 34 2.87 25.19 -10.48
C ARG A 34 4.29 25.08 -9.93
N PRO A 35 4.68 25.93 -8.96
CA PRO A 35 5.94 25.73 -8.25
C PRO A 35 6.00 24.33 -7.64
N LEU A 36 7.21 23.76 -7.59
CA LEU A 36 7.45 22.51 -6.90
C LEU A 36 7.79 22.79 -5.44
N ASP A 37 7.19 22.02 -4.54
CA ASP A 37 7.60 21.94 -3.15
C ASP A 37 8.79 20.99 -3.04
N ALA A 38 9.88 21.43 -2.38
CA ALA A 38 11.14 20.69 -2.36
C ALA A 38 11.01 19.35 -1.62
N ASP A 39 10.25 19.31 -0.53
CA ASP A 39 10.02 18.10 0.26
C ASP A 39 9.13 17.13 -0.51
N ALA A 40 8.09 17.65 -1.18
CA ALA A 40 7.21 16.83 -2.02
C ALA A 40 7.99 16.20 -3.19
N ALA A 41 8.88 16.96 -3.82
CA ALA A 41 9.72 16.47 -4.90
C ALA A 41 10.75 15.43 -4.43
N ALA A 42 11.40 15.67 -3.28
CA ALA A 42 12.32 14.72 -2.68
C ALA A 42 11.61 13.40 -2.32
N LEU A 43 10.43 13.48 -1.71
CA LEU A 43 9.65 12.29 -1.38
C LEU A 43 9.17 11.56 -2.64
N ALA A 44 8.81 12.28 -3.71
CA ALA A 44 8.48 11.66 -4.99
C ALA A 44 9.65 10.81 -5.54
N GLY A 45 10.88 11.32 -5.44
CA GLY A 45 12.09 10.55 -5.76
C GLY A 45 12.20 9.26 -4.92
N CYS A 46 12.02 9.36 -3.60
CA CYS A 46 11.99 8.19 -2.71
C CYS A 46 10.89 7.19 -3.07
N ARG A 47 9.69 7.67 -3.46
CA ARG A 47 8.59 6.79 -3.90
C ARG A 47 8.88 6.09 -5.22
N LEU A 48 9.57 6.74 -6.15
CA LEU A 48 10.04 6.09 -7.39
C LEU A 48 11.03 4.98 -7.08
N ILE A 49 11.96 5.23 -6.15
CA ILE A 49 12.94 4.23 -5.69
C ILE A 49 12.23 3.03 -5.07
N ASP A 50 11.31 3.26 -4.13
CA ASP A 50 10.54 2.21 -3.46
C ASP A 50 9.72 1.36 -4.45
N ASN A 51 8.98 2.02 -5.34
CA ASN A 51 8.13 1.34 -6.32
C ASN A 51 8.95 0.53 -7.33
N MET A 52 10.09 1.07 -7.79
CA MET A 52 10.98 0.34 -8.71
C MET A 52 11.60 -0.87 -8.03
N ALA A 53 12.01 -0.75 -6.75
CA ALA A 53 12.52 -1.87 -5.98
C ALA A 53 11.53 -3.04 -5.94
N ILE A 54 10.26 -2.73 -5.64
CA ILE A 54 9.17 -3.72 -5.59
C ILE A 54 8.90 -4.31 -6.98
N ALA A 55 8.86 -3.47 -8.02
CA ALA A 55 8.60 -3.92 -9.39
C ALA A 55 9.67 -4.90 -9.87
N VAL A 56 10.94 -4.58 -9.67
CA VAL A 56 12.08 -5.44 -10.02
C VAL A 56 12.07 -6.73 -9.21
N ALA A 57 11.87 -6.66 -7.89
CA ALA A 57 11.80 -7.86 -7.04
C ALA A 57 10.58 -8.75 -7.32
N SER A 58 9.59 -8.25 -8.06
CA SER A 58 8.42 -9.01 -8.47
C SER A 58 8.60 -9.73 -9.81
N LEU A 59 9.70 -9.51 -10.54
CA LEU A 59 9.96 -10.13 -11.84
C LEU A 59 10.07 -11.66 -11.76
N ASP A 60 10.53 -12.19 -10.64
CA ASP A 60 10.70 -13.63 -10.41
C ASP A 60 9.50 -14.27 -9.68
N ARG A 61 8.45 -13.48 -9.42
CA ARG A 61 7.26 -13.97 -8.73
C ARG A 61 6.25 -14.50 -9.73
N SER A 62 5.70 -15.67 -9.43
CA SER A 62 4.53 -16.16 -10.17
C SER A 62 3.39 -15.14 -10.01
N PRO A 63 2.66 -14.85 -11.10
CA PRO A 63 1.51 -13.97 -11.02
C PRO A 63 0.50 -14.54 -10.03
N VAL A 64 -0.18 -13.66 -9.29
CA VAL A 64 -1.24 -14.06 -8.36
C VAL A 64 -2.27 -14.89 -9.12
N ALA A 65 -2.40 -16.17 -8.77
CA ALA A 65 -3.50 -16.99 -9.23
C ALA A 65 -4.77 -16.36 -8.65
N ALA A 66 -5.56 -15.69 -9.49
CA ALA A 66 -6.86 -15.18 -9.07
C ALA A 66 -7.65 -16.33 -8.45
N ALA A 67 -8.27 -16.08 -7.30
CA ALA A 67 -9.23 -17.00 -6.72
C ALA A 67 -10.20 -17.46 -7.83
N PRO A 68 -10.46 -18.77 -8.00
CA PRO A 68 -11.30 -19.31 -9.08
C PRO A 68 -12.77 -18.85 -9.04
N HIS A 69 -13.12 -17.92 -8.15
CA HIS A 69 -14.47 -17.39 -7.93
C HIS A 69 -14.74 -16.05 -8.64
N LEU A 70 -13.73 -15.44 -9.27
CA LEU A 70 -13.94 -14.31 -10.18
C LEU A 70 -14.12 -14.85 -11.60
N ASP A 71 -15.38 -15.12 -11.94
CA ASP A 71 -15.80 -15.42 -13.31
C ASP A 71 -15.57 -14.19 -14.19
N LEU A 72 -14.36 -14.11 -14.75
CA LEU A 72 -13.92 -13.05 -15.65
C LEU A 72 -14.21 -13.38 -17.11
N GLU A 73 -15.00 -14.42 -17.43
CA GLU A 73 -15.32 -14.77 -18.82
C GLU A 73 -16.04 -13.64 -19.59
N SER A 74 -16.61 -12.67 -18.88
CA SER A 74 -17.28 -11.50 -19.47
C SER A 74 -16.35 -10.33 -19.82
N PHE A 75 -15.08 -10.36 -19.42
CA PHE A 75 -14.06 -9.39 -19.86
C PHE A 75 -13.00 -10.12 -20.67
N GLY A 76 -12.93 -9.84 -21.98
CA GLY A 76 -12.04 -10.51 -22.91
C GLY A 76 -10.55 -10.57 -22.46
N PRO A 77 -9.73 -11.39 -23.14
CA PRO A 77 -8.44 -11.93 -22.68
C PRO A 77 -7.28 -10.93 -22.45
N ARG A 78 -7.54 -9.64 -22.20
CA ARG A 78 -6.51 -8.58 -22.02
C ARG A 78 -6.64 -7.77 -20.73
N ALA A 79 -7.59 -8.10 -19.85
CA ALA A 79 -7.99 -7.24 -18.71
C ALA A 79 -6.96 -6.99 -17.59
N ARG A 80 -5.72 -7.53 -17.65
CA ARG A 80 -4.79 -7.55 -16.50
C ARG A 80 -3.57 -6.63 -16.61
N LEU A 81 -3.46 -5.83 -17.67
CA LEU A 81 -2.45 -4.78 -17.84
C LEU A 81 -3.08 -3.37 -17.91
N ASP A 82 -4.34 -3.25 -17.50
CA ASP A 82 -5.24 -2.28 -18.12
C ASP A 82 -5.28 -0.89 -17.49
N GLY A 83 -4.89 -0.68 -16.23
CA GLY A 83 -4.98 0.66 -15.61
C GLY A 83 -4.06 1.69 -16.25
N ALA A 84 -2.74 1.53 -16.09
CA ALA A 84 -1.75 2.44 -16.66
C ALA A 84 -1.78 2.47 -18.20
N LEU A 85 -2.10 1.33 -18.84
CA LEU A 85 -2.22 1.26 -20.30
C LEU A 85 -3.50 1.94 -20.80
N ALA A 86 -4.61 1.88 -20.05
CA ALA A 86 -5.81 2.64 -20.35
C ALA A 86 -5.57 4.15 -20.17
N ASP A 87 -4.77 4.58 -19.19
CA ASP A 87 -4.41 5.99 -19.01
C ASP A 87 -3.61 6.52 -20.21
N VAL A 88 -2.59 5.79 -20.64
CA VAL A 88 -1.80 6.17 -21.84
C VAL A 88 -2.68 6.19 -23.10
N ARG A 89 -3.53 5.18 -23.28
CA ARG A 89 -4.43 5.10 -24.44
C ARG A 89 -5.52 6.16 -24.44
N SER A 90 -6.08 6.48 -23.27
CA SER A 90 -7.12 7.51 -23.13
C SER A 90 -6.53 8.90 -23.36
N THR A 91 -5.32 9.16 -22.86
CA THR A 91 -4.56 10.39 -23.14
C THR A 91 -4.28 10.53 -24.64
N ASP A 92 -3.75 9.49 -25.30
CA ASP A 92 -3.51 9.48 -26.75
C ASP A 92 -4.78 9.75 -27.55
N ARG A 93 -5.91 9.14 -27.17
CA ARG A 93 -7.21 9.38 -27.81
C ARG A 93 -7.70 10.80 -27.62
N ALA A 94 -7.58 11.36 -26.41
CA ALA A 94 -7.94 12.74 -26.12
C ALA A 94 -7.09 13.72 -26.93
N MET A 95 -5.78 13.48 -27.05
CA MET A 95 -4.88 14.26 -27.91
C MET A 95 -5.25 14.20 -29.39
N ARG A 96 -5.94 13.14 -29.83
CA ARG A 96 -6.48 12.98 -31.20
C ARG A 96 -7.90 13.54 -31.35
N GLY A 97 -8.42 14.26 -30.36
CA GLY A 97 -9.73 14.91 -30.40
C GLY A 97 -10.91 14.02 -30.03
N VAL A 98 -10.67 12.83 -29.49
CA VAL A 98 -11.76 12.00 -28.95
C VAL A 98 -12.29 12.63 -27.67
N THR A 99 -13.59 12.92 -27.64
CA THR A 99 -14.29 13.49 -26.48
C THR A 99 -14.99 12.41 -25.64
N ALA A 100 -15.39 12.74 -24.42
CA ALA A 100 -16.14 11.88 -23.51
C ALA A 100 -17.48 12.51 -23.10
N PRO A 101 -18.46 11.72 -22.60
CA PRO A 101 -19.66 12.27 -21.96
C PRO A 101 -19.28 13.22 -20.81
N SER A 102 -19.96 14.37 -20.72
CA SER A 102 -19.74 15.39 -19.69
C SER A 102 -21.08 15.85 -19.10
N PRO A 103 -21.15 16.12 -17.77
CA PRO A 103 -20.08 15.97 -16.77
C PRO A 103 -19.96 14.52 -16.25
N ILE A 104 -18.73 14.01 -16.13
CA ILE A 104 -18.48 12.60 -15.72
C ILE A 104 -18.72 12.35 -14.23
N TYR A 105 -18.52 13.35 -13.36
CA TYR A 105 -18.77 13.21 -11.92
C TYR A 105 -20.20 13.63 -11.57
N GLU A 106 -20.57 14.84 -11.98
CA GLU A 106 -21.79 15.55 -11.61
C GLU A 106 -23.01 15.12 -12.43
N GLY A 107 -22.84 14.48 -13.59
CA GLY A 107 -23.97 14.17 -14.47
C GLY A 107 -25.04 13.33 -13.78
N ASP A 108 -26.28 13.44 -14.25
CA ASP A 108 -27.43 12.63 -13.83
C ASP A 108 -27.24 11.13 -14.08
N TYR A 109 -26.33 10.78 -14.99
CA TYR A 109 -25.80 9.42 -15.19
C TYR A 109 -24.28 9.32 -14.96
N GLY A 110 -23.71 10.26 -14.19
CA GLY A 110 -22.30 10.32 -13.84
C GLY A 110 -21.94 9.46 -12.62
N ILE A 111 -20.67 9.50 -12.22
CA ILE A 111 -20.12 8.69 -11.12
C ILE A 111 -20.89 8.90 -9.80
N LEU A 112 -21.22 10.16 -9.46
CA LEU A 112 -21.95 10.42 -8.21
C LEU A 112 -23.34 9.78 -8.24
N ALA A 113 -24.08 9.98 -9.32
CA ALA A 113 -25.44 9.49 -9.46
C ALA A 113 -25.52 7.96 -9.49
N VAL A 114 -24.63 7.31 -10.26
CA VAL A 114 -24.71 5.86 -10.52
C VAL A 114 -23.94 5.04 -9.49
N LEU A 115 -22.70 5.42 -9.18
CA LEU A 115 -21.81 4.60 -8.33
C LEU A 115 -21.90 4.98 -6.84
N LEU A 116 -22.24 6.24 -6.54
CA LEU A 116 -22.29 6.75 -5.17
C LEU A 116 -23.72 7.10 -4.73
N GLY A 117 -24.73 6.59 -5.43
CA GLY A 117 -26.14 6.72 -5.03
C GLY A 117 -26.65 8.17 -4.94
N GLY A 118 -26.04 9.07 -5.70
CA GLY A 118 -26.35 10.50 -5.68
C GLY A 118 -25.82 11.26 -4.47
N GLN A 119 -24.89 10.67 -3.71
CA GLN A 119 -24.26 11.38 -2.59
C GLN A 119 -23.42 12.55 -3.06
N GLU A 120 -23.57 13.69 -2.39
CA GLU A 120 -22.68 14.84 -2.57
C GLU A 120 -21.31 14.54 -1.99
N ALA A 121 -20.26 15.12 -2.59
CA ALA A 121 -18.90 14.97 -2.13
C ALA A 121 -18.18 16.32 -2.12
N GLU A 122 -17.18 16.45 -1.25
CA GLU A 122 -16.25 17.56 -1.27
C GLU A 122 -14.86 17.07 -1.67
N VAL A 123 -14.26 17.74 -2.65
CA VAL A 123 -12.90 17.45 -3.10
C VAL A 123 -12.02 18.66 -2.84
N THR A 124 -10.98 18.46 -2.04
CA THR A 124 -10.01 19.52 -1.75
C THR A 124 -8.86 19.46 -2.76
N LEU A 125 -8.63 20.55 -3.49
CA LEU A 125 -7.48 20.72 -4.39
C LEU A 125 -6.55 21.84 -3.87
N PRO A 126 -5.27 21.83 -4.26
CA PRO A 126 -4.38 22.95 -3.96
C PRO A 126 -4.89 24.24 -4.61
N GLY A 127 -4.77 25.36 -3.89
CA GLY A 127 -5.14 26.68 -4.42
C GLY A 127 -4.39 27.06 -5.69
N GLN A 128 -4.90 28.07 -6.40
CA GLN A 128 -4.21 28.58 -7.59
C GLN A 128 -2.78 29.02 -7.23
N GLY A 129 -1.80 28.54 -8.01
CA GLY A 129 -0.37 28.82 -7.78
C GLY A 129 0.25 28.09 -6.59
N GLU A 130 -0.53 27.36 -5.77
CA GLU A 130 0.00 26.59 -4.65
C GLU A 130 0.57 25.25 -5.12
N PRO A 131 1.71 24.79 -4.58
CA PRO A 131 2.32 23.53 -4.96
C PRO A 131 1.50 22.33 -4.47
N CYS A 132 1.63 21.20 -5.17
CA CYS A 132 1.01 19.93 -4.81
C CYS A 132 1.79 19.24 -3.68
N ARG A 133 1.14 19.06 -2.52
CA ARG A 133 1.77 18.49 -1.31
C ARG A 133 1.17 17.16 -0.85
N ALA A 134 0.16 16.63 -1.54
CA ALA A 134 -0.55 15.43 -1.11
C ALA A 134 0.35 14.19 -0.92
N ILE A 135 1.49 14.13 -1.65
CA ILE A 135 2.46 13.04 -1.47
C ILE A 135 3.09 13.03 -0.06
N LEU A 136 3.17 14.18 0.61
CA LEU A 136 3.70 14.30 1.99
C LEU A 136 2.80 13.63 3.02
N ASP A 137 1.54 13.36 2.67
CA ASP A 137 0.60 12.60 3.51
C ASP A 137 0.63 11.08 3.19
N THR A 138 1.57 10.62 2.35
CA THR A 138 1.73 9.18 2.03
C THR A 138 2.60 8.47 3.06
N LEU A 139 2.26 7.21 3.33
CA LEU A 139 2.88 6.42 4.38
C LEU A 139 3.73 5.29 3.80
N THR A 140 4.95 5.14 4.33
CA THR A 140 5.91 4.14 3.84
C THR A 140 5.65 2.77 4.41
N LYS A 141 5.81 1.73 3.57
CA LYS A 141 5.82 0.32 4.00
C LYS A 141 7.26 -0.15 4.11
N ALA A 142 7.76 -0.25 5.33
CA ALA A 142 9.06 -0.86 5.61
C ALA A 142 9.01 -2.38 5.42
N HIS A 143 7.93 -2.98 5.89
CA HIS A 143 7.71 -4.42 5.87
C HIS A 143 6.88 -4.83 4.66
N SER A 144 7.16 -5.99 4.07
CA SER A 144 6.32 -6.58 3.02
C SER A 144 5.02 -7.13 3.62
N ALA A 145 4.11 -6.26 4.02
CA ALA A 145 2.81 -6.57 4.61
C ALA A 145 1.80 -5.44 4.35
N GLY A 146 0.50 -5.70 4.55
CA GLY A 146 -0.55 -4.70 4.56
C GLY A 146 -0.20 -3.52 5.50
N TYR A 147 -0.63 -2.30 5.17
CA TYR A 147 -0.18 -1.10 5.91
C TYR A 147 -0.58 -1.13 7.39
N HIS A 148 -1.76 -1.69 7.70
CA HIS A 148 -2.23 -1.85 9.07
C HIS A 148 -1.35 -2.80 9.91
N GLY A 149 -0.52 -3.61 9.26
CA GLY A 149 0.43 -4.52 9.89
C GLY A 149 1.77 -3.89 10.29
N GLN A 150 2.14 -2.74 9.70
CA GLN A 150 3.48 -2.17 9.87
C GLN A 150 3.83 -1.91 11.34
N ALA A 151 2.95 -1.18 12.04
CA ALA A 151 3.13 -0.90 13.48
C ALA A 151 2.96 -2.15 14.36
N ILE A 152 2.22 -3.15 13.90
CA ILE A 152 2.03 -4.42 14.63
C ILE A 152 3.30 -5.26 14.58
N ILE A 153 3.96 -5.32 13.43
CA ILE A 153 5.28 -5.94 13.25
C ILE A 153 6.31 -5.22 14.12
N ASP A 154 6.39 -3.89 14.05
CA ASP A 154 7.35 -3.11 14.84
C ASP A 154 7.13 -3.27 16.36
N LEU A 155 5.87 -3.37 16.81
CA LEU A 155 5.53 -3.65 18.20
C LEU A 155 6.03 -5.03 18.64
N ALA A 156 5.85 -6.06 17.79
CA ALA A 156 6.36 -7.39 18.05
C ALA A 156 7.90 -7.44 18.08
N LEU A 157 8.56 -6.73 17.16
CA LEU A 157 10.02 -6.61 17.15
C LEU A 157 10.55 -5.92 18.42
N ARG A 158 9.85 -4.91 18.94
CA ARG A 158 10.20 -4.29 20.23
C ARG A 158 10.12 -5.31 21.38
N LEU A 159 9.12 -6.18 21.38
CA LEU A 159 8.91 -7.19 22.42
C LEU A 159 9.85 -8.41 22.31
N HIS A 160 10.48 -8.60 21.16
CA HIS A 160 11.41 -9.70 20.93
C HIS A 160 12.53 -9.71 21.99
N GLY A 161 12.82 -10.90 22.52
CA GLY A 161 13.83 -11.10 23.57
C GLY A 161 13.45 -10.58 24.96
N GLN A 162 12.31 -9.89 25.13
CA GLN A 162 11.89 -9.32 26.43
C GLN A 162 10.92 -10.24 27.20
N LEU A 163 10.25 -11.18 26.52
CA LEU A 163 9.19 -12.01 27.10
C LEU A 163 9.68 -13.29 27.80
N GLY A 164 10.97 -13.61 27.69
CA GLY A 164 11.52 -14.87 28.21
C GLY A 164 11.04 -16.09 27.43
N ASP A 165 10.67 -17.15 28.15
CA ASP A 165 10.19 -18.40 27.54
C ASP A 165 8.77 -18.24 26.95
N LEU A 166 8.68 -18.23 25.61
CA LEU A 166 7.42 -18.09 24.89
C LEU A 166 6.45 -19.28 25.08
N TYR A 167 6.93 -20.44 25.57
CA TYR A 167 6.04 -21.55 25.93
C TYR A 167 5.15 -21.20 27.13
N GLN A 168 5.57 -20.27 27.99
CA GLN A 168 4.79 -19.78 29.13
C GLN A 168 3.69 -18.80 28.74
N VAL A 169 3.68 -18.28 27.50
CA VAL A 169 2.64 -17.36 27.05
C VAL A 169 1.30 -18.10 26.97
N GLU A 170 0.28 -17.58 27.63
CA GLU A 170 -1.08 -18.13 27.61
C GLU A 170 -1.93 -17.43 26.53
N THR A 171 -1.89 -16.09 26.49
CA THR A 171 -2.65 -15.28 25.52
C THR A 171 -1.87 -14.06 25.07
N ILE A 172 -2.13 -13.63 23.83
CA ILE A 172 -1.66 -12.36 23.28
C ILE A 172 -2.88 -11.64 22.70
N THR A 173 -3.25 -10.51 23.31
CA THR A 173 -4.38 -9.68 22.88
C THR A 173 -3.90 -8.35 22.35
N ILE A 174 -4.19 -8.05 21.08
CA ILE A 174 -3.84 -6.78 20.44
C ILE A 174 -5.07 -5.90 20.39
N HIS A 175 -5.10 -4.88 21.24
CA HIS A 175 -6.10 -3.81 21.22
C HIS A 175 -5.77 -2.84 20.09
N THR A 176 -6.68 -2.68 19.14
CA THR A 176 -6.45 -1.85 17.95
C THR A 176 -7.76 -1.30 17.40
N LYS A 177 -7.66 -0.40 16.41
CA LYS A 177 -8.81 0.17 15.73
C LYS A 177 -9.63 -0.89 14.99
N ARG A 178 -10.93 -0.61 14.83
CA ARG A 178 -11.91 -1.38 14.06
C ARG A 178 -11.35 -1.85 12.73
N MET A 179 -10.70 -0.95 11.98
CA MET A 179 -10.25 -1.29 10.64
C MET A 179 -9.19 -2.40 10.64
N THR A 180 -8.22 -2.36 11.56
CA THR A 180 -7.26 -3.46 11.71
C THR A 180 -7.95 -4.72 12.22
N HIS A 181 -8.85 -4.60 13.20
CA HIS A 181 -9.56 -5.74 13.76
C HIS A 181 -10.40 -6.49 12.71
N VAL A 182 -11.18 -5.78 11.89
CA VAL A 182 -12.10 -6.35 10.90
C VAL A 182 -11.42 -6.76 9.60
N VAL A 183 -10.39 -6.04 9.13
CA VAL A 183 -9.73 -6.36 7.85
C VAL A 183 -8.60 -7.35 8.02
N MET A 184 -7.81 -7.24 9.11
CA MET A 184 -6.58 -8.04 9.28
C MET A 184 -6.56 -8.89 10.55
N GLY A 185 -7.53 -8.72 11.45
CA GLY A 185 -7.54 -9.37 12.75
C GLY A 185 -8.68 -10.36 12.94
N SER A 186 -9.00 -10.63 14.21
CA SER A 186 -10.04 -11.58 14.62
C SER A 186 -11.46 -11.18 14.23
N GLY A 187 -11.71 -9.90 13.99
CA GLY A 187 -13.01 -9.39 13.56
C GLY A 187 -13.39 -9.74 12.12
N SER A 188 -12.45 -10.23 11.29
CA SER A 188 -12.79 -10.65 9.93
C SER A 188 -13.57 -11.96 9.88
N GLY A 189 -13.54 -12.76 10.96
CA GLY A 189 -14.11 -14.11 10.97
C GLY A 189 -13.42 -15.09 10.02
N ASP A 190 -12.24 -14.74 9.51
CA ASP A 190 -11.49 -15.53 8.53
C ASP A 190 -10.53 -16.50 9.25
N PRO A 191 -10.79 -17.82 9.22
CA PRO A 191 -9.92 -18.79 9.88
C PRO A 191 -8.55 -18.93 9.20
N ASP A 192 -8.42 -18.58 7.92
CA ASP A 192 -7.16 -18.72 7.17
C ASP A 192 -6.06 -17.83 7.73
N LYS A 193 -6.42 -16.79 8.50
CA LYS A 193 -5.48 -15.95 9.24
C LYS A 193 -4.75 -16.65 10.38
N TRP A 194 -5.13 -17.90 10.68
CA TRP A 194 -4.45 -18.83 11.59
C TRP A 194 -4.10 -20.17 10.93
N ASP A 195 -4.29 -20.33 9.61
CA ASP A 195 -3.99 -21.58 8.90
C ASP A 195 -2.54 -21.56 8.36
N PRO A 196 -1.66 -22.48 8.79
CA PRO A 196 -0.29 -22.56 8.27
C PRO A 196 -0.19 -22.89 6.77
N ARG A 197 -1.31 -23.29 6.14
CA ARG A 197 -1.41 -23.57 4.70
C ARG A 197 -1.96 -22.39 3.91
N ALA A 198 -2.34 -21.30 4.57
CA ALA A 198 -2.83 -20.10 3.91
C ALA A 198 -1.77 -19.51 2.98
N SER A 199 -2.22 -18.83 1.92
CA SER A 199 -1.28 -18.20 0.99
C SER A 199 -0.58 -17.01 1.62
N ARG A 200 0.54 -16.61 1.00
CA ARG A 200 1.26 -15.39 1.35
C ARG A 200 0.35 -14.17 1.35
N GLU A 201 -0.55 -14.06 0.36
CA GLU A 201 -1.51 -12.95 0.18
C GLU A 201 -2.63 -12.93 1.24
N THR A 202 -2.84 -14.05 1.94
CA THR A 202 -3.70 -14.06 3.13
C THR A 202 -2.90 -13.65 4.36
N LEU A 203 -1.68 -14.18 4.51
CA LEU A 203 -0.83 -13.94 5.67
C LEU A 203 -0.25 -12.51 5.71
N ASP A 204 -0.03 -11.87 4.56
CA ASP A 204 0.35 -10.45 4.47
C ASP A 204 -0.82 -9.50 4.86
N TYR A 205 -2.03 -10.04 5.03
CA TYR A 205 -3.20 -9.40 5.65
C TYR A 205 -3.65 -10.09 6.96
N SER A 206 -2.76 -10.81 7.66
CA SER A 206 -3.02 -11.37 9.00
C SER A 206 -2.19 -10.68 10.07
N ALA A 207 -2.81 -9.79 10.85
CA ALA A 207 -2.17 -9.15 12.01
C ALA A 207 -1.70 -10.17 13.07
N PRO A 208 -2.46 -11.24 13.38
CA PRO A 208 -2.01 -12.30 14.27
C PRO A 208 -0.73 -13.00 13.79
N PHE A 209 -0.67 -13.35 12.50
CA PHE A 209 0.51 -13.97 11.89
C PHE A 209 1.70 -13.02 11.95
N GLN A 210 1.51 -11.79 11.51
CA GLN A 210 2.55 -10.76 11.44
C GLN A 210 3.18 -10.49 12.81
N PHE A 211 2.34 -10.35 13.85
CA PHE A 211 2.81 -10.17 15.21
C PHE A 211 3.59 -11.39 15.71
N ALA A 212 3.04 -12.60 15.55
CA ALA A 212 3.69 -13.81 16.04
C ALA A 212 5.04 -14.07 15.35
N ARG A 213 5.09 -13.92 14.02
CA ARG A 213 6.29 -14.22 13.23
C ARG A 213 7.42 -13.26 13.56
N ALA A 214 7.13 -11.97 13.60
CA ALA A 214 8.09 -10.93 13.99
C ALA A 214 8.58 -11.11 15.44
N LEU A 215 7.68 -11.49 16.36
CA LEU A 215 8.03 -11.73 17.76
C LEU A 215 9.01 -12.91 17.92
N VAL A 216 8.80 -13.99 17.17
CA VAL A 216 9.66 -15.18 17.24
C VAL A 216 11.00 -14.92 16.53
N ASP A 217 10.98 -14.31 15.36
CA ASP A 217 12.19 -14.15 14.53
C ASP A 217 13.09 -13.00 15.01
N GLY A 218 12.51 -11.96 15.60
CA GLY A 218 13.23 -10.71 15.87
C GLY A 218 13.60 -9.92 14.60
N ASP A 219 13.07 -10.33 13.45
CA ASP A 219 13.26 -9.74 12.12
C ASP A 219 11.97 -9.93 11.29
N TRP A 220 11.80 -9.09 10.27
CA TRP A 220 10.81 -9.26 9.21
C TRP A 220 11.47 -9.25 7.83
N HIS A 221 11.67 -10.43 7.25
CA HIS A 221 12.23 -10.56 5.91
C HIS A 221 11.12 -10.74 4.88
N HIS A 222 11.19 -9.98 3.78
CA HIS A 222 10.13 -9.93 2.79
C HIS A 222 9.77 -11.29 2.17
N ASP A 223 10.70 -12.24 2.13
CA ASP A 223 10.46 -13.59 1.59
C ASP A 223 10.46 -14.68 2.66
N ARG A 224 11.62 -14.93 3.28
CA ARG A 224 11.80 -15.88 4.40
C ARG A 224 10.73 -15.84 5.50
N SER A 225 10.17 -14.69 5.89
CA SER A 225 9.10 -14.66 6.91
C SER A 225 7.82 -15.38 6.46
N TYR A 226 7.68 -15.66 5.16
CA TYR A 226 6.59 -16.42 4.55
C TYR A 226 7.00 -17.85 4.13
N ASP A 227 8.15 -18.35 4.56
CA ASP A 227 8.60 -19.72 4.25
C ASP A 227 7.63 -20.76 4.86
N PRO A 228 6.99 -21.63 4.06
CA PRO A 228 6.06 -22.65 4.54
C PRO A 228 6.64 -23.55 5.63
N ALA A 229 7.95 -23.82 5.63
CA ALA A 229 8.60 -24.62 6.65
C ALA A 229 8.64 -23.90 8.01
N LEU A 230 8.90 -22.59 8.02
CA LEU A 230 8.88 -21.77 9.23
C LEU A 230 7.46 -21.52 9.74
N ILE A 231 6.50 -21.37 8.83
CA ILE A 231 5.08 -21.20 9.15
C ILE A 231 4.49 -22.48 9.75
N SER A 232 4.90 -23.65 9.24
CA SER A 232 4.37 -24.94 9.69
C SER A 232 5.03 -25.49 10.96
N ASP A 233 6.02 -24.79 11.52
CA ASP A 233 6.67 -25.19 12.77
C ASP A 233 5.62 -25.32 13.90
N PRO A 234 5.49 -26.50 14.55
CA PRO A 234 4.45 -26.70 15.57
C PRO A 234 4.56 -25.77 16.79
N ALA A 235 5.76 -25.34 17.18
CA ALA A 235 5.95 -24.37 18.26
C ALA A 235 5.47 -22.98 17.84
N PHE A 236 5.77 -22.56 16.61
CA PHE A 236 5.26 -21.31 16.06
C PHE A 236 3.72 -21.32 15.97
N VAL A 237 3.13 -22.37 15.38
CA VAL A 237 1.66 -22.49 15.23
C VAL A 237 0.96 -22.42 16.58
N ARG A 238 1.53 -23.04 17.63
CA ARG A 238 0.98 -22.95 19.00
C ARG A 238 0.98 -21.52 19.54
N LEU A 239 2.04 -20.75 19.33
CA LEU A 239 2.10 -19.35 19.77
C LEU A 239 1.15 -18.47 18.95
N TRP A 240 1.20 -18.61 17.62
CA TRP A 240 0.35 -17.87 16.69
C TRP A 240 -1.15 -18.08 16.97
N GLY A 241 -1.57 -19.30 17.32
CA GLY A 241 -2.93 -19.62 17.71
C GLY A 241 -3.44 -18.88 18.97
N LYS A 242 -2.53 -18.33 19.79
CA LYS A 242 -2.83 -17.54 20.99
C LYS A 242 -2.97 -16.04 20.72
N VAL A 243 -2.65 -15.58 19.51
CA VAL A 243 -2.73 -14.16 19.13
C VAL A 243 -4.13 -13.84 18.62
N ARG A 244 -4.78 -12.85 19.24
CA ARG A 244 -6.08 -12.30 18.85
C ARG A 244 -6.03 -10.78 18.81
N THR A 245 -6.91 -10.18 18.02
CA THR A 245 -7.13 -8.73 18.05
C THR A 245 -8.50 -8.42 18.63
N VAL A 246 -8.62 -7.27 19.28
CA VAL A 246 -9.89 -6.72 19.75
C VAL A 246 -10.03 -5.29 19.27
N GLU A 247 -11.25 -4.90 18.89
CA GLU A 247 -11.59 -3.50 18.62
C GLU A 247 -11.55 -2.72 19.94
N ASP A 248 -10.92 -1.55 19.91
CA ASP A 248 -10.74 -0.68 21.05
C ASP A 248 -11.16 0.76 20.72
N GLU A 249 -12.02 1.36 21.56
CA GLU A 249 -12.62 2.67 21.32
C GLU A 249 -11.59 3.80 21.31
N GLU A 250 -10.56 3.71 22.14
CA GLU A 250 -9.49 4.70 22.20
C GLU A 250 -8.67 4.66 20.91
N TRP A 251 -8.35 3.46 20.41
CA TRP A 251 -7.67 3.33 19.11
C TRP A 251 -8.54 3.79 17.94
N ASN A 252 -9.86 3.61 17.99
CA ASN A 252 -10.79 4.19 17.03
C ASN A 252 -10.74 5.73 17.03
N ARG A 253 -10.74 6.34 18.23
CA ARG A 253 -10.63 7.80 18.39
C ARG A 253 -9.31 8.32 17.81
N ARG A 254 -8.19 7.64 18.07
CA ARG A 254 -6.86 8.01 17.53
C ARG A 254 -6.76 7.84 16.01
N PHE A 255 -7.57 6.97 15.40
CA PHE A 255 -7.64 6.78 13.95
C PHE A 255 -8.61 7.74 13.23
N ALA A 256 -9.42 8.50 13.97
CA ALA A 256 -10.45 9.38 13.41
C ALA A 256 -9.91 10.69 12.80
N ALA A 257 -8.60 10.97 12.92
CA ALA A 257 -7.99 12.17 12.33
C ALA A 257 -8.27 12.29 10.82
N VAL A 258 -8.51 13.51 10.34
CA VAL A 258 -8.86 13.76 8.93
C VAL A 258 -7.69 13.45 8.00
N ARG A 259 -6.50 13.98 8.33
CA ARG A 259 -5.30 13.75 7.53
C ARG A 259 -4.76 12.35 7.75
N PRO A 260 -4.35 11.62 6.69
CA PRO A 260 -3.77 10.29 6.83
C PRO A 260 -2.57 10.24 7.77
N ILE A 261 -1.69 11.24 7.72
CA ILE A 261 -0.47 11.28 8.55
C ILE A 261 -0.75 11.40 10.05
N ASP A 262 -1.89 11.96 10.43
CA ASP A 262 -2.27 12.20 11.82
C ASP A 262 -3.02 10.99 12.42
N LYS A 263 -3.32 9.96 11.62
CA LYS A 263 -3.98 8.74 12.08
C LYS A 263 -2.99 7.82 12.79
N ASP A 264 -3.37 7.29 13.95
CA ASP A 264 -2.61 6.23 14.59
C ASP A 264 -3.02 4.86 14.05
N HIS A 265 -2.05 4.11 13.53
CA HIS A 265 -2.28 2.85 12.83
C HIS A 265 -1.95 1.59 13.66
N GLY A 266 -1.31 1.73 14.82
CA GLY A 266 -0.86 0.61 15.62
C GLY A 266 -1.87 0.07 16.62
N GLY A 267 -1.38 -0.28 17.81
CA GLY A 267 -2.14 -0.98 18.83
C GLY A 267 -1.37 -1.14 20.13
N ARG A 268 -2.07 -1.69 21.13
CA ARG A 268 -1.51 -2.11 22.42
C ARG A 268 -1.59 -3.64 22.52
N ALA A 269 -0.46 -4.31 22.65
CA ALA A 269 -0.38 -5.74 22.88
C ALA A 269 -0.34 -6.02 24.40
N VAL A 270 -1.20 -6.93 24.85
CA VAL A 270 -1.25 -7.43 26.23
C VAL A 270 -0.94 -8.92 26.19
N ILE A 271 0.16 -9.32 26.82
CA ILE A 271 0.67 -10.69 26.86
C ILE A 271 0.50 -11.21 28.28
N ARG A 272 -0.26 -12.30 28.43
CA ARG A 272 -0.42 -12.99 29.72
C ARG A 272 0.31 -14.31 29.71
N PHE A 273 0.95 -14.61 30.84
CA PHE A 273 1.72 -15.83 31.04
C PHE A 273 0.98 -16.78 31.99
N ALA A 274 1.30 -18.07 31.90
CA ALA A 274 0.71 -19.13 32.73
C ALA A 274 1.00 -18.97 34.23
N ASP A 275 2.05 -18.22 34.60
CA ASP A 275 2.39 -17.87 35.99
C ASP A 275 1.60 -16.65 36.52
N GLY A 276 0.71 -16.07 35.70
CA GLY A 276 -0.09 -14.90 36.03
C GLY A 276 0.61 -13.56 35.77
N ARG A 277 1.87 -13.53 35.30
CA ARG A 277 2.48 -12.27 34.83
C ARG A 277 1.71 -11.73 33.63
N GLU A 278 1.73 -10.41 33.53
CA GLU A 278 1.26 -9.67 32.36
C GLU A 278 2.35 -8.70 31.92
N GLN A 279 2.57 -8.61 30.61
CA GLN A 279 3.40 -7.58 30.00
C GLN A 279 2.57 -6.89 28.92
N ALA A 280 2.62 -5.57 28.89
CA ALA A 280 1.91 -4.78 27.90
C ALA A 280 2.85 -3.77 27.26
N GLU A 281 2.74 -3.62 25.96
CA GLU A 281 3.46 -2.61 25.18
C GLU A 281 2.53 -2.02 24.13
N GLU A 282 2.78 -0.78 23.74
CA GLU A 282 2.03 -0.13 22.69
C GLU A 282 2.90 0.62 21.70
N LEU A 283 2.39 0.76 20.48
CA LEU A 283 3.02 1.53 19.43
C LEU A 283 1.94 2.23 18.59
N ALA A 284 2.02 3.55 18.47
CA ALA A 284 1.02 4.38 17.79
C ALA A 284 1.09 4.26 16.26
N VAL A 285 2.30 4.30 15.72
CA VAL A 285 2.61 4.29 14.29
C VAL A 285 3.87 3.46 14.05
N ALA A 286 4.05 2.95 12.84
CA ALA A 286 5.24 2.20 12.47
C ALA A 286 6.51 3.05 12.66
N ASN A 287 7.65 2.40 12.88
CA ASN A 287 8.93 3.09 13.06
C ASN A 287 9.25 3.98 11.86
N SER A 288 8.99 3.49 10.64
CA SER A 288 9.20 4.19 9.36
C SER A 288 8.21 5.33 9.07
N HIS A 289 7.16 5.48 9.88
CA HIS A 289 6.21 6.58 9.75
C HIS A 289 6.90 7.93 10.02
N PRO A 290 6.49 9.06 9.39
CA PRO A 290 7.09 10.37 9.68
C PRO A 290 7.00 10.82 11.16
N ARG A 291 6.01 10.31 11.89
CA ARG A 291 5.86 10.44 13.37
C ARG A 291 6.43 9.26 14.18
N GLY A 292 7.10 8.32 13.53
CA GLY A 292 7.63 7.09 14.13
C GLY A 292 8.98 7.29 14.81
N ALA A 293 9.51 6.21 15.40
CA ALA A 293 10.80 6.23 16.09
C ALA A 293 12.01 6.29 15.15
N SER A 294 11.85 5.86 13.89
CA SER A 294 12.88 5.91 12.86
C SER A 294 12.26 6.25 11.50
N PRO A 295 11.76 7.49 11.35
CA PRO A 295 11.16 7.96 10.09
C PRO A 295 12.10 7.67 8.93
N TRP A 296 11.58 7.10 7.85
CA TRP A 296 12.43 6.76 6.71
C TRP A 296 12.93 8.00 5.98
N GLU A 297 14.23 8.00 5.76
CA GLU A 297 14.92 8.96 4.91
C GLU A 297 15.40 8.29 3.63
N PHE A 298 15.99 9.08 2.72
CA PHE A 298 16.47 8.61 1.42
C PHE A 298 17.33 7.33 1.51
N GLU A 299 18.24 7.26 2.47
CA GLU A 299 19.14 6.10 2.65
C GLU A 299 18.40 4.81 2.98
N ASP A 300 17.24 4.88 3.65
CA ASP A 300 16.41 3.70 3.93
C ASP A 300 15.75 3.18 2.66
N TYR A 301 15.23 4.07 1.81
CA TYR A 301 14.71 3.71 0.50
C TYR A 301 15.80 3.13 -0.40
N HIS A 302 17.01 3.72 -0.39
CA HIS A 302 18.15 3.23 -1.15
C HIS A 302 18.59 1.85 -0.69
N ARG A 303 18.67 1.62 0.63
CA ARG A 303 19.00 0.31 1.20
C ARG A 303 17.96 -0.74 0.83
N LYS A 304 16.67 -0.40 0.92
CA LYS A 304 15.58 -1.28 0.49
C LYS A 304 15.71 -1.61 -1.00
N PHE A 305 15.96 -0.60 -1.84
CA PHE A 305 16.16 -0.78 -3.27
C PHE A 305 17.29 -1.77 -3.54
N LYS A 306 18.49 -1.52 -2.99
CA LYS A 306 19.64 -2.43 -3.13
C LYS A 306 19.29 -3.86 -2.74
N THR A 307 18.68 -4.03 -1.56
CA THR A 307 18.31 -5.35 -1.03
C THR A 307 17.36 -6.09 -1.96
N LEU A 308 16.36 -5.40 -2.50
CA LEU A 308 15.33 -6.02 -3.34
C LEU A 308 15.79 -6.24 -4.78
N THR A 309 16.72 -5.43 -5.28
CA THR A 309 17.14 -5.48 -6.69
C THR A 309 18.47 -6.19 -6.92
N GLU A 310 19.26 -6.46 -5.89
CA GLU A 310 20.58 -7.13 -6.00
C GLU A 310 20.58 -8.36 -6.93
N PRO A 311 19.57 -9.25 -6.90
CA PRO A 311 19.56 -10.42 -7.79
C PRO A 311 19.30 -10.08 -9.27
N PHE A 312 18.79 -8.89 -9.56
CA PHE A 312 18.22 -8.51 -10.86
C PHE A 312 18.96 -7.36 -11.55
N LEU A 313 19.70 -6.56 -10.78
CA LEU A 313 20.36 -5.35 -11.23
C LEU A 313 21.80 -5.27 -10.73
N SER A 314 22.71 -5.02 -11.67
CA SER A 314 24.05 -4.55 -11.41
C SER A 314 24.01 -3.22 -10.65
N GLN A 315 25.02 -3.06 -9.79
CA GLN A 315 25.18 -1.86 -8.98
C GLN A 315 25.21 -0.59 -9.84
N GLU A 316 25.86 -0.61 -11.00
CA GLU A 316 25.91 0.54 -11.91
C GLU A 316 24.52 0.97 -12.38
N LYS A 317 23.70 0.03 -12.88
CA LYS A 317 22.34 0.33 -13.35
C LYS A 317 21.44 0.81 -12.22
N GLY A 318 21.52 0.14 -11.07
CA GLY A 318 20.77 0.52 -9.88
C GLY A 318 21.10 1.92 -9.38
N GLU A 319 22.39 2.25 -9.24
CA GLU A 319 22.83 3.56 -8.77
C GLU A 319 22.50 4.67 -9.77
N ARG A 320 22.62 4.42 -11.08
CA ARG A 320 22.19 5.37 -12.12
C ARG A 320 20.73 5.77 -11.95
N PHE A 321 19.86 4.78 -11.71
CA PHE A 321 18.44 5.03 -11.48
C PHE A 321 18.18 5.79 -10.18
N VAL A 322 18.83 5.39 -9.09
CA VAL A 322 18.68 6.03 -7.77
C VAL A 322 19.10 7.50 -7.83
N VAL A 323 20.22 7.82 -8.49
CA VAL A 323 20.68 9.21 -8.68
C VAL A 323 19.66 10.01 -9.49
N ALA A 324 19.17 9.47 -10.61
CA ALA A 324 18.16 10.14 -11.41
C ALA A 324 16.85 10.38 -10.62
N ALA A 325 16.40 9.40 -9.84
CA ALA A 325 15.20 9.53 -9.01
C ALA A 325 15.38 10.55 -7.87
N ARG A 326 16.56 10.60 -7.24
CA ARG A 326 16.90 11.61 -6.22
C ARG A 326 16.88 13.01 -6.80
N ASP A 327 17.42 13.18 -8.00
CA ASP A 327 17.53 14.46 -8.69
C ASP A 327 16.31 14.74 -9.61
N LEU A 328 15.17 14.07 -9.38
CA LEU A 328 13.96 14.11 -10.22
C LEU A 328 13.55 15.54 -10.64
N ALA A 329 13.50 16.48 -9.70
CA ALA A 329 13.07 17.86 -9.97
C ALA A 329 14.06 18.67 -10.82
N LYS A 330 15.30 18.18 -11.01
CA LYS A 330 16.33 18.81 -11.83
C LYS A 330 16.38 18.22 -13.24
N LEU A 331 15.69 17.11 -13.49
CA LEU A 331 15.69 16.45 -14.79
C LEU A 331 14.88 17.26 -15.80
N SER A 332 15.43 17.42 -16.99
CA SER A 332 14.67 17.87 -18.16
C SER A 332 13.72 16.76 -18.65
N THR A 333 12.73 17.14 -19.46
CA THR A 333 11.80 16.19 -20.10
C THR A 333 12.51 15.09 -20.89
N ALA A 334 13.69 15.38 -21.47
CA ALA A 334 14.48 14.39 -22.19
C ALA A 334 15.16 13.39 -21.22
N GLU A 335 15.65 13.88 -20.09
CA GLU A 335 16.37 13.11 -19.07
C GLU A 335 15.45 12.23 -18.22
N VAL A 336 14.15 12.54 -18.13
CA VAL A 336 13.16 11.67 -17.45
C VAL A 336 13.18 10.23 -17.98
N ARG A 337 13.57 10.02 -19.25
CA ARG A 337 13.73 8.69 -19.85
C ARG A 337 14.78 7.81 -19.14
N ILE A 338 15.68 8.42 -18.37
CA ILE A 338 16.71 7.73 -17.58
C ILE A 338 16.08 6.97 -16.40
N LEU A 339 14.86 7.33 -15.97
CA LEU A 339 14.10 6.65 -14.91
C LEU A 339 13.58 5.26 -15.30
N GLY A 340 14.03 4.72 -16.42
CA GLY A 340 13.86 3.30 -16.79
C GLY A 340 15.05 2.46 -16.32
N VAL A 341 14.75 1.25 -15.86
CA VAL A 341 15.77 0.25 -15.55
C VAL A 341 15.55 -0.99 -16.41
N GLU A 342 16.62 -1.49 -17.00
CA GLU A 342 16.65 -2.74 -17.73
C GLU A 342 17.36 -3.79 -16.88
N ALA A 343 16.62 -4.80 -16.41
CA ALA A 343 17.14 -5.90 -15.62
C ALA A 343 18.29 -6.63 -16.33
N ASP A 344 19.27 -7.12 -15.58
CA ASP A 344 20.43 -7.83 -16.14
C ASP A 344 20.13 -9.30 -16.50
N LEU A 345 19.01 -9.86 -16.04
CA LEU A 345 18.71 -11.28 -16.21
C LEU A 345 18.15 -11.67 -17.60
N ARG A 346 18.79 -12.72 -18.15
CA ARG A 346 18.30 -13.78 -19.06
C ARG A 346 18.22 -15.09 -18.24
N PRO A 347 17.43 -16.13 -18.56
CA PRO A 347 16.10 -16.17 -19.19
C PRO A 347 15.01 -15.85 -18.15
N PRO A 348 13.74 -15.61 -18.57
CA PRO A 348 12.64 -15.54 -17.62
C PRO A 348 12.61 -16.82 -16.78
N ALA A 349 12.40 -16.70 -15.47
CA ALA A 349 11.82 -17.82 -14.77
C ALA A 349 10.52 -18.17 -15.51
N GLU A 350 10.38 -19.41 -15.96
CA GLU A 350 9.11 -19.90 -16.47
C GLU A 350 8.15 -19.92 -15.28
N GLY A 351 7.44 -18.79 -15.10
CA GLY A 351 6.35 -18.70 -14.14
C GLY A 351 5.29 -19.75 -14.47
N ALA A 352 4.53 -20.17 -13.46
CA ALA A 352 3.38 -21.03 -13.71
C ALA A 352 2.46 -20.39 -14.76
N LYS A 353 1.96 -21.20 -15.70
CA LYS A 353 1.03 -20.74 -16.75
C LYS A 353 -0.09 -19.92 -16.12
N GLY A 354 -0.15 -18.64 -16.47
CA GLY A 354 -1.20 -17.73 -16.06
C GLY A 354 -2.52 -18.09 -16.72
N LEU A 355 -3.60 -17.43 -16.27
CA LEU A 355 -4.94 -17.59 -16.83
C LEU A 355 -4.98 -17.35 -18.36
N LEU A 356 -4.04 -16.54 -18.87
CA LEU A 356 -3.92 -16.16 -20.29
C LEU A 356 -3.02 -17.10 -21.11
N ASP A 357 -2.30 -18.02 -20.46
CA ASP A 357 -1.41 -18.99 -21.12
C ASP A 357 -2.13 -20.32 -21.42
N ARG A 358 -3.43 -20.40 -21.09
CA ARG A 358 -4.30 -21.49 -21.53
C ARG A 358 -4.80 -21.16 -22.94
N SER A 359 -4.33 -21.90 -23.94
CA SER A 359 -4.93 -21.87 -25.27
C SER A 359 -6.44 -22.14 -25.16
N PRO A 360 -7.30 -21.42 -25.91
CA PRO A 360 -8.70 -21.80 -26.01
C PRO A 360 -8.78 -23.25 -26.50
N ALA A 361 -9.55 -24.07 -25.78
CA ALA A 361 -9.78 -25.48 -26.09
C ALA A 361 -10.56 -25.67 -27.41
#